data_AF-A0A0C2H6Y5-F1
#
_entry.id   AF-A0A0C2H6Y5-F1
#
_cell.length_a   1.000
_cell.length_b   1.000
_cell.length_c   1.000
_cell.angle_alpha   90.00
_cell.angle_beta   90.00
_cell.angle_gamma   90.00
#
_symmetry.space_group_name_H-M   'P 1'
#
loop_
_entity.id
_entity.type
_entity.pdbx_description
1 polymer ?
#
loop_
_entity_poly.entity_id
_entity_poly.type
_entity_poly.pdbx_seq_one_letter_code
_entity_poly.pdbx_strand_id
1 'polypeptide(L)'
;MQGRKIRYDVIGLTETRRHRPLNATFDTGEELFVGTCDSRGVGGVGVVVKTNLVLNIDSFELLTIRIERLRLRRCGSMPDLTIFVAYAPTSSYDGDEIEAFYMDLEKSSKRQLSYDTLEPIRQRGATRVAGNYRLTSELAKWCREAIKKDLKERREAVLAGAS
;
A
#
# COMPACT_ATOMS: atom_id res chain seq x y z
N MET A 1 -1.93 28.09 21.26
CA MET A 1 -2.81 26.92 21.06
C MET A 1 -1.94 25.69 21.22
N GLN A 2 -2.07 24.91 22.31
CA GLN A 2 -1.24 23.72 22.50
C GLN A 2 -1.99 22.53 21.93
N GLY A 3 -1.53 22.03 20.78
CA GLY A 3 -2.13 20.90 20.10
C GLY A 3 -2.04 19.62 20.95
N ARG A 4 -3.11 18.83 20.96
CA ARG A 4 -3.09 17.49 21.59
C ARG A 4 -2.16 16.58 20.78
N LYS A 5 -1.21 15.92 21.46
CA LYS A 5 -0.33 14.93 20.82
C LYS A 5 -1.14 13.70 20.41
N ILE A 6 -1.07 13.35 19.12
CA ILE A 6 -1.63 12.11 18.59
C ILE A 6 -0.53 11.04 18.65
N ARG A 7 -0.88 9.85 19.13
CA ARG A 7 0.04 8.69 19.06
C ARG A 7 -0.04 8.09 17.66
N TYR A 8 1.11 7.80 17.08
CA TYR A 8 1.24 7.14 15.78
C TYR A 8 2.35 6.09 15.85
N ASP A 9 2.42 5.30 14.78
CA ASP A 9 3.48 4.35 14.49
C ASP A 9 4.03 4.59 13.07
N VAL A 10 3.13 4.91 12.12
CA VAL A 10 3.46 5.36 10.77
C VAL A 10 2.55 6.54 10.41
N ILE A 11 3.09 7.56 9.74
CA ILE A 11 2.34 8.71 9.19
C ILE A 11 2.57 8.77 7.69
N GLY A 12 1.50 8.73 6.90
CA GLY A 12 1.55 9.01 5.46
C GLY A 12 1.45 10.50 5.18
N LEU A 13 2.29 10.99 4.27
CA LEU A 13 2.33 12.37 3.79
C LEU A 13 1.96 12.40 2.31
N THR A 14 1.16 13.38 1.91
CA THR A 14 0.78 13.64 0.52
C THR A 14 1.05 15.10 0.20
N GLU A 15 1.27 15.41 -1.08
CA GLU A 15 1.62 16.77 -1.53
C GLU A 15 2.89 17.30 -0.86
N THR A 16 3.95 16.49 -0.77
CA THR A 16 5.24 16.93 -0.22
C THR A 16 5.96 17.90 -1.16
N ARG A 17 5.61 17.89 -2.46
CA ARG A 17 6.08 18.80 -3.52
C ARG A 17 7.60 18.98 -3.59
N ARG A 18 8.36 17.95 -3.19
CA ARG A 18 9.82 17.97 -3.30
C ARG A 18 10.26 17.49 -4.68
N HIS A 19 11.09 18.27 -5.36
CA HIS A 19 11.67 17.84 -6.64
C HIS A 19 12.80 16.82 -6.51
N ARG A 20 13.31 16.59 -5.29
CA ARG A 20 14.36 15.60 -5.01
C ARG A 20 13.92 14.70 -3.86
N PRO A 21 14.16 13.38 -3.96
CA PRO A 21 13.83 12.49 -2.87
C PRO A 21 14.63 12.87 -1.63
N LEU A 22 14.08 12.59 -0.45
CA LEU A 22 14.71 12.88 0.82
C LEU A 22 14.51 11.70 1.77
N ASN A 23 15.62 11.21 2.31
CA ASN A 23 15.64 10.32 3.46
C ASN A 23 16.32 11.08 4.60
N ALA A 24 15.67 11.17 5.75
CA ALA A 24 16.19 11.87 6.92
C ALA A 24 15.80 11.16 8.21
N THR A 25 16.60 11.33 9.25
CA THR A 25 16.31 10.83 10.59
C THR A 25 16.11 12.03 11.50
N PHE A 26 14.99 12.08 12.21
CA PHE A 26 14.75 13.10 13.23
C PHE A 26 15.58 12.82 14.48
N ASP A 27 15.78 13.82 15.34
CA ASP A 27 16.48 13.66 16.63
C ASP A 27 15.80 12.63 17.56
N THR A 28 14.51 12.34 17.31
CA THR A 28 13.73 11.29 17.99
C THR A 28 14.06 9.87 17.51
N GLY A 29 14.88 9.73 16.46
CA GLY A 29 15.21 8.46 15.79
C GLY A 29 14.17 8.00 14.78
N GLU A 30 13.12 8.79 14.54
CA GLU A 30 12.10 8.48 13.55
C GLU A 30 12.65 8.73 12.14
N GLU A 31 12.33 7.86 11.19
CA GLU A 31 12.80 7.98 9.81
C GLU A 31 11.72 8.58 8.91
N LEU A 32 12.14 9.56 8.11
CA LEU A 32 11.35 10.22 7.09
C LEU A 32 11.84 9.78 5.72
N PHE A 33 10.93 9.32 4.88
CA PHE A 33 11.14 9.08 3.46
C PHE A 33 10.18 9.95 2.65
N VAL A 34 10.69 10.64 1.64
CA VAL A 34 9.88 11.51 0.78
C VAL A 34 10.28 11.31 -0.67
N GLY A 35 9.31 10.97 -1.51
CA GLY A 35 9.45 10.86 -2.94
C GLY A 35 9.42 12.20 -3.66
N THR A 36 9.36 12.14 -4.99
CA THR A 36 9.43 13.32 -5.85
C THR A 36 8.08 13.74 -6.40
N CYS A 37 7.94 15.05 -6.65
CA CYS A 37 6.88 15.60 -7.49
C CYS A 37 7.34 15.73 -8.95
N ASP A 38 6.39 15.94 -9.86
CA ASP A 38 6.70 16.24 -11.27
C ASP A 38 7.32 17.64 -11.47
N SER A 39 7.61 18.00 -12.72
CA SER A 39 8.16 19.31 -13.08
C SER A 39 7.25 20.49 -12.72
N ARG A 40 5.94 20.25 -12.56
CA ARG A 40 4.94 21.26 -12.17
C ARG A 40 4.80 21.34 -10.64
N GLY A 41 5.52 20.52 -9.88
CA GLY A 41 5.41 20.44 -8.44
C GLY A 41 4.21 19.60 -7.97
N VAL A 42 3.58 18.83 -8.87
CA VAL A 42 2.41 18.00 -8.57
C VAL A 42 2.84 16.64 -8.05
N GLY A 43 2.17 16.17 -7.00
CA GLY A 43 2.48 14.91 -6.33
C GLY A 43 3.48 15.09 -5.21
N GLY A 44 4.37 14.11 -5.04
CA GLY A 44 5.18 13.97 -3.85
C GLY A 44 4.37 13.31 -2.74
N VAL A 45 4.82 12.14 -2.35
CA VAL A 45 4.33 11.38 -1.20
C VAL A 45 5.49 11.18 -0.23
N GLY A 46 5.18 10.79 1.00
CA GLY A 46 6.20 10.49 1.98
C GLY A 46 5.64 9.66 3.13
N VAL A 47 6.54 9.13 3.95
CA VAL A 47 6.19 8.40 5.15
C VAL A 47 7.13 8.75 6.29
N VAL A 48 6.57 8.93 7.49
CA VAL A 48 7.32 8.98 8.75
C VAL A 48 7.10 7.68 9.49
N VAL A 49 8.18 7.01 9.88
CA VAL A 49 8.16 5.74 10.60
C VAL A 49 8.75 5.93 11.98
N LYS A 50 8.01 5.51 13.00
CA LYS A 50 8.44 5.61 14.39
C LYS A 50 9.67 4.73 14.66
N THR A 51 10.56 5.21 15.52
CA THR A 51 11.86 4.59 15.84
C THR A 51 11.78 3.09 16.13
N ASN A 52 10.75 2.62 16.85
CA ASN A 52 10.59 1.20 17.19
C ASN A 52 10.19 0.30 16.01
N LEU A 53 9.80 0.88 14.87
CA LEU A 53 9.45 0.16 13.65
C LEU A 53 10.50 0.32 12.54
N VAL A 54 11.48 1.22 12.70
CA VAL A 54 12.53 1.46 11.69
C VAL A 54 13.28 0.18 11.35
N LEU A 55 13.66 -0.61 12.36
CA LEU A 55 14.37 -1.89 12.15
C LEU A 55 13.51 -2.96 11.45
N ASN A 56 12.20 -2.75 11.41
CA ASN A 56 11.26 -3.65 10.74
C ASN A 56 11.04 -3.26 9.28
N ILE A 57 11.58 -2.14 8.78
CA ILE A 57 11.44 -1.75 7.39
C ILE A 57 12.11 -2.82 6.50
N ASP A 58 11.30 -3.41 5.62
CA ASP A 58 11.75 -4.31 4.55
C ASP A 58 12.17 -3.51 3.33
N SER A 59 11.27 -2.65 2.86
CA SER A 59 11.49 -1.81 1.70
C SER A 59 10.64 -0.55 1.73
N PHE A 60 11.13 0.47 1.04
CA PHE A 60 10.39 1.67 0.67
C PHE A 60 10.56 1.87 -0.84
N GLU A 61 9.45 1.99 -1.55
CA GLU A 61 9.42 2.09 -3.01
C GLU A 61 8.49 3.21 -3.47
N LEU A 62 9.05 4.18 -4.19
CA LEU A 62 8.28 5.16 -4.96
C LEU A 62 7.81 4.50 -6.25
N LEU A 63 6.51 4.20 -6.34
CA LEU A 63 5.91 3.51 -7.48
C LEU A 63 5.54 4.49 -8.60
N THR A 64 4.98 5.62 -8.21
CA THR A 64 4.71 6.78 -9.06
C THR A 64 4.88 8.05 -8.23
N ILE A 65 4.89 9.24 -8.86
CA ILE A 65 4.91 10.52 -8.14
C ILE A 65 3.75 10.72 -7.14
N ARG A 66 2.72 9.86 -7.19
CA ARG A 66 1.52 9.89 -6.34
C ARG A 66 1.37 8.65 -5.45
N ILE A 67 2.21 7.64 -5.59
CA ILE A 67 2.05 6.36 -4.88
C ILE A 67 3.42 5.88 -4.37
N GLU A 68 3.49 5.68 -3.06
CA GLU A 68 4.61 5.05 -2.36
C GLU A 68 4.16 3.80 -1.62
N ARG A 69 5.08 2.85 -1.49
CA ARG A 69 4.89 1.61 -0.76
C ARG A 69 5.94 1.46 0.32
N LEU A 70 5.49 1.34 1.56
CA LEU A 70 6.29 0.93 2.70
C LEU A 70 5.96 -0.53 3.03
N ARG A 71 6.96 -1.39 3.13
CA ARG A 71 6.82 -2.76 3.60
C ARG A 71 7.56 -2.93 4.92
N LEU A 72 6.87 -3.50 5.90
CA LEU A 72 7.40 -3.79 7.23
C LEU A 72 7.36 -5.30 7.47
N ARG A 73 8.51 -5.88 7.83
CA ARG A 73 8.61 -7.28 8.26
C ARG A 73 7.96 -7.48 9.60
N ARG A 74 7.25 -8.60 9.74
CA ARG A 74 6.70 -9.05 11.02
C ARG A 74 7.30 -10.40 11.41
N CYS A 75 7.51 -10.59 12.70
CA CYS A 75 8.08 -11.82 13.23
C CYS A 75 7.06 -12.96 13.29
N GLY A 76 7.56 -14.20 13.27
CA GLY A 76 6.75 -15.41 13.43
C GLY A 76 5.97 -15.75 12.17
N SER A 77 4.74 -16.23 12.35
CA SER A 77 3.83 -16.58 11.26
C SER A 77 3.00 -15.41 10.74
N MET A 78 3.25 -14.19 11.23
CA MET A 78 2.51 -13.01 10.81
C MET A 78 2.97 -12.55 9.42
N PRO A 79 2.06 -12.30 8.48
CA PRO A 79 2.44 -11.77 7.18
C PRO A 79 3.02 -10.36 7.32
N ASP A 80 3.91 -10.00 6.41
CA ASP A 80 4.46 -8.65 6.33
C ASP A 80 3.35 -7.62 6.15
N LEU A 81 3.52 -6.46 6.81
CA LEU A 81 2.60 -5.35 6.67
C LEU A 81 3.05 -4.49 5.48
N THR A 82 2.18 -4.34 4.48
CA THR A 82 2.41 -3.42 3.35
C THR A 82 1.47 -2.24 3.49
N ILE A 83 2.02 -1.03 3.45
CA ILE A 83 1.30 0.24 3.56
C ILE A 83 1.53 1.00 2.25
N PHE A 84 0.45 1.39 1.59
CA PHE A 84 0.50 2.29 0.44
C PHE A 84 0.13 3.70 0.89
N VAL A 85 0.97 4.68 0.56
CA VAL A 85 0.64 6.11 0.68
C VAL A 85 0.32 6.60 -0.72
N ALA A 86 -0.92 7.03 -0.94
CA ALA A 86 -1.39 7.40 -2.27
C ALA A 86 -2.11 8.75 -2.24
N TYR A 87 -1.83 9.58 -3.24
CA TYR A 87 -2.46 10.88 -3.44
C TYR A 87 -3.31 10.86 -4.72
N ALA A 88 -4.60 10.56 -4.54
CA ALA A 88 -5.55 10.46 -5.64
C ALA A 88 -5.71 11.80 -6.38
N PRO A 89 -5.79 11.79 -7.73
CA PRO A 89 -6.15 12.98 -8.48
C PRO A 89 -7.56 13.47 -8.10
N THR A 90 -7.78 14.77 -8.17
CA THR A 90 -9.11 15.38 -7.99
C THR A 90 -9.94 15.22 -9.25
N SER A 91 -11.25 15.47 -9.17
CA SER A 91 -12.16 15.42 -10.33
C SER A 91 -11.89 16.47 -11.41
N SER A 92 -10.93 17.37 -11.20
CA SER A 92 -10.49 18.37 -12.18
C SER A 92 -9.41 17.84 -13.14
N TYR A 93 -8.86 16.65 -12.88
CA TYR A 93 -7.92 15.99 -13.78
C TYR A 93 -8.67 15.34 -14.94
N ASP A 94 -7.93 15.04 -16.01
CA ASP A 94 -8.51 14.33 -17.14
C ASP A 94 -8.92 12.90 -16.72
N GLY A 95 -9.98 12.38 -17.36
CA GLY A 95 -10.52 11.05 -17.06
C GLY A 95 -9.48 9.95 -17.21
N ASP A 96 -8.62 10.04 -18.24
CA ASP A 96 -7.58 9.06 -18.51
C ASP A 96 -6.48 9.12 -17.44
N GLU A 97 -6.15 10.31 -16.92
CA GLU A 97 -5.19 10.47 -15.83
C GLU A 97 -5.71 9.88 -14.51
N ILE A 98 -7.02 10.02 -14.25
CA ILE A 98 -7.69 9.41 -13.09
C ILE A 98 -7.69 7.89 -13.22
N GLU A 99 -8.07 7.36 -14.39
CA GLU A 99 -8.09 5.92 -14.64
C GLU A 99 -6.69 5.32 -14.54
N ALA A 100 -5.68 5.95 -15.15
CA ALA A 100 -4.30 5.52 -15.07
C ALA A 100 -3.80 5.43 -13.62
N PHE A 101 -4.14 6.40 -12.77
CA PHE A 101 -3.78 6.34 -11.34
C PHE A 101 -4.38 5.12 -10.64
N TYR A 102 -5.67 4.84 -10.84
CA TYR A 102 -6.31 3.68 -10.21
C TYR A 102 -5.80 2.36 -10.79
N MET A 103 -5.45 2.32 -12.07
CA MET A 103 -4.81 1.16 -12.69
C MET A 103 -3.42 0.90 -12.11
N ASP A 104 -2.60 1.95 -11.92
CA ASP A 104 -1.27 1.84 -11.30
C ASP A 104 -1.38 1.38 -9.85
N LEU A 105 -2.33 1.93 -9.09
CA LEU A 105 -2.60 1.49 -7.72
C LEU A 105 -3.03 0.03 -7.69
N GLU A 106 -3.95 -0.37 -8.56
CA GLU A 106 -4.39 -1.76 -8.66
C GLU A 106 -3.22 -2.68 -9.03
N LYS A 107 -2.46 -2.38 -10.08
CA LYS A 107 -1.29 -3.16 -10.51
C LYS A 107 -0.24 -3.30 -9.41
N SER A 108 0.02 -2.23 -8.66
CA SER A 108 0.99 -2.26 -7.56
C SER A 108 0.53 -3.14 -6.39
N SER A 109 -0.79 -3.23 -6.17
CA SER A 109 -1.38 -4.17 -5.21
C SER A 109 -1.42 -5.62 -5.73
N LYS A 110 -1.63 -5.80 -7.04
CA LYS A 110 -1.73 -7.11 -7.72
C LYS A 110 -0.38 -7.79 -7.92
N ARG A 111 0.74 -7.07 -7.97
CA ARG A 111 2.08 -7.68 -7.79
C ARG A 111 2.17 -8.51 -6.50
N GLN A 112 1.21 -8.34 -5.60
CA GLN A 112 1.06 -9.04 -4.34
C GLN A 112 -0.28 -9.79 -4.21
N LEU A 113 -1.11 -9.96 -5.25
CA LEU A 113 -2.26 -10.90 -5.26
C LEU A 113 -2.44 -11.51 -6.66
N SER A 114 -2.49 -12.84 -6.79
CA SER A 114 -2.77 -13.50 -8.09
C SER A 114 -4.16 -13.16 -8.63
N TYR A 115 -4.33 -13.25 -9.95
CA TYR A 115 -5.63 -13.07 -10.64
C TYR A 115 -6.73 -13.93 -9.99
N ASP A 116 -6.39 -15.17 -9.66
CA ASP A 116 -7.24 -16.14 -8.96
C ASP A 116 -7.70 -15.67 -7.56
N THR A 117 -6.96 -14.75 -6.94
CA THR A 117 -7.33 -14.15 -5.65
C THR A 117 -8.20 -12.91 -5.81
N LEU A 118 -8.08 -12.20 -6.94
CA LEU A 118 -8.75 -10.92 -7.17
C LEU A 118 -10.18 -11.08 -7.67
N GLU A 119 -10.43 -12.07 -8.51
CA GLU A 119 -11.77 -12.38 -9.03
C GLU A 119 -12.81 -12.65 -7.92
N PRO A 120 -12.53 -13.51 -6.93
CA PRO A 120 -13.43 -13.71 -5.80
C PRO A 120 -13.69 -12.43 -4.99
N ILE A 121 -12.68 -11.57 -4.83
CA ILE A 121 -12.80 -10.30 -4.08
C ILE A 121 -13.69 -9.31 -4.84
N ARG A 122 -13.50 -9.19 -6.16
CA ARG A 122 -14.32 -8.35 -7.05
C ARG A 122 -15.78 -8.80 -7.03
N GLN A 123 -16.05 -10.09 -7.21
CA GLN A 123 -17.39 -10.66 -7.17
C GLN A 123 -18.07 -10.40 -5.82
N ARG A 124 -17.34 -10.58 -4.71
CA ARG A 124 -17.86 -10.28 -3.37
C ARG A 124 -18.22 -8.80 -3.21
N GLY A 125 -17.40 -7.88 -3.74
CA GLY A 125 -17.67 -6.45 -3.75
C GLY A 125 -18.96 -6.10 -4.48
N ALA A 126 -19.13 -6.61 -5.70
CA ALA A 126 -20.34 -6.41 -6.50
C ALA A 126 -21.60 -6.97 -5.79
N THR A 127 -21.48 -8.14 -5.16
CA THR A 127 -22.60 -8.83 -4.51
C THR A 127 -23.03 -8.13 -3.21
N ARG A 128 -22.08 -7.47 -2.52
CA ARG A 128 -22.35 -6.59 -1.38
C ARG A 128 -23.15 -5.36 -1.77
N VAL A 129 -22.77 -4.70 -2.87
CA VAL A 129 -23.50 -3.54 -3.39
C VAL A 129 -24.92 -3.92 -3.80
N ALA A 130 -25.11 -5.11 -4.36
CA ALA A 130 -26.41 -5.67 -4.69
C ALA A 130 -27.24 -6.14 -3.47
N GLY A 131 -26.73 -5.99 -2.23
CA GLY A 131 -27.45 -6.33 -1.01
C GLY A 131 -27.65 -7.83 -0.75
N ASN A 132 -26.94 -8.72 -1.45
CA ASN A 132 -27.11 -10.15 -1.32
C ASN A 132 -26.16 -10.75 -0.26
N TYR A 133 -26.63 -10.76 0.99
CA TYR A 133 -25.84 -11.16 2.16
C TYR A 133 -25.43 -12.64 2.18
N ARG A 134 -26.27 -13.53 1.62
CA ARG A 134 -25.99 -14.97 1.55
C ARG A 134 -24.83 -15.26 0.60
N LEU A 135 -24.93 -14.78 -0.64
CA LEU A 135 -23.85 -14.92 -1.63
C LEU A 135 -22.59 -14.17 -1.19
N THR A 136 -22.72 -13.01 -0.54
CA THR A 136 -21.58 -12.29 0.04
C THR A 136 -20.82 -13.15 1.06
N SER A 137 -21.53 -13.94 1.87
CA SER A 137 -20.93 -14.79 2.90
C SER A 137 -20.24 -16.02 2.31
N GLU A 138 -20.79 -16.57 1.22
CA GLU A 138 -20.19 -17.67 0.46
C GLU A 138 -18.92 -17.19 -0.27
N LEU A 139 -18.99 -16.06 -0.98
CA LEU A 139 -17.84 -15.43 -1.63
C LEU A 139 -16.77 -15.02 -0.61
N ALA A 140 -17.13 -14.66 0.62
CA ALA A 140 -16.17 -14.40 1.68
C ALA A 140 -15.36 -15.65 2.06
N LYS A 141 -15.95 -16.85 2.02
CA LYS A 141 -15.23 -18.11 2.24
C LYS A 141 -14.26 -18.37 1.08
N TRP A 142 -14.72 -18.19 -0.15
CA TRP A 142 -13.90 -18.38 -1.35
C TRP A 142 -12.73 -17.41 -1.42
N CYS A 143 -12.93 -16.14 -1.07
CA CYS A 143 -11.85 -15.15 -0.93
C CYS A 143 -10.77 -15.64 0.05
N ARG A 144 -11.16 -16.21 1.19
CA ARG A 144 -10.19 -16.69 2.19
C ARG A 144 -9.37 -17.87 1.67
N GLU A 145 -9.99 -18.81 0.97
CA GLU A 145 -9.27 -19.95 0.41
C GLU A 145 -8.33 -19.53 -0.72
N ALA A 146 -8.77 -18.62 -1.60
CA ALA A 146 -7.92 -18.09 -2.66
C ALA A 146 -6.69 -17.35 -2.09
N ILE A 147 -6.89 -16.48 -1.08
CA ILE A 147 -5.80 -15.79 -0.38
C ILE A 147 -4.85 -16.79 0.29
N LYS A 148 -5.39 -17.83 0.94
CA LYS A 148 -4.59 -18.85 1.62
C LYS A 148 -3.76 -19.68 0.64
N LYS A 149 -4.32 -20.02 -0.51
CA LYS A 149 -3.63 -20.73 -1.61
C LYS A 149 -2.50 -19.87 -2.17
N ASP A 150 -2.78 -18.61 -2.52
CA ASP A 150 -1.79 -17.67 -3.07
C ASP A 150 -0.62 -17.43 -2.09
N LEU A 151 -0.91 -17.29 -0.79
CA LEU A 151 0.12 -17.20 0.25
C LEU A 151 0.97 -18.46 0.35
N LYS A 152 0.38 -19.65 0.19
CA LYS A 152 1.10 -20.93 0.22
C LYS A 152 2.03 -21.06 -1.00
N GLU A 153 1.53 -20.82 -2.20
CA GLU A 153 2.30 -20.92 -3.44
C GLU A 153 3.49 -19.96 -3.45
N ARG A 154 3.32 -18.75 -2.91
CA ARG A 154 4.43 -17.80 -2.76
C ARG A 154 5.48 -18.23 -1.77
N ARG A 155 5.06 -18.84 -0.65
CA ARG A 155 6.00 -19.40 0.32
C ARG A 155 6.86 -20.48 -0.35
N GLU A 156 6.25 -21.33 -1.17
CA GLU A 156 6.96 -22.36 -1.92
C GLU A 156 7.90 -21.75 -2.98
N ALA A 157 7.48 -20.73 -3.71
CA ALA A 157 8.30 -20.04 -4.71
C ALA A 157 9.53 -19.34 -4.10
N VAL A 158 9.38 -18.70 -2.92
CA VAL A 158 10.50 -18.08 -2.19
C VAL A 158 11.50 -19.13 -1.73
N LEU A 159 11.04 -20.29 -1.26
CA LEU A 159 11.92 -21.40 -0.87
C LEU A 159 12.66 -22.00 -2.07
N ALA A 160 12.02 -22.07 -3.23
CA ALA A 160 12.63 -22.60 -4.47
C ALA A 160 13.66 -21.64 -5.10
N GLY A 161 13.54 -20.33 -4.88
CA GLY A 161 14.46 -19.31 -5.42
C GLY A 161 15.69 -19.02 -4.54
N ALA A 162 15.82 -19.68 -3.39
CA ALA A 162 16.93 -19.50 -2.43
C ALA A 162 18.04 -20.56 -2.56
N SER A 163 18.09 -21.29 -3.70
CA SER A 163 19.10 -22.32 -4.02
C SER A 163 20.07 -21.84 -5.10
#